data_AF-A0A7S1KKD0-F1
#
_entry.id   AF-A0A7S1KKD0-F1
#
_cell.length_a   1.000
_cell.length_b   1.000
_cell.length_c   1.000
_cell.angle_alpha   90.00
_cell.angle_beta   90.00
_cell.angle_gamma   90.00
#
_symmetry.space_group_name_H-M   'P 1'
#
loop_
_entity.id
_entity.type
_entity.pdbx_description
1 polymer ?
#
loop_
_entity_poly.entity_id
_entity_poly.type
_entity_poly.pdbx_seq_one_letter_code
_entity_poly.pdbx_strand_id
1 'polypeptide(L)'
;DEIKSHDHDSFDVICSNGLQRSRYGETRPHRNYYDTFATILLPNTWPVLESTRTVPRGQLPGEDVAMSQMSQQSLLNYFLSEGSNKKNEESYEPVPVRSCFGGFTLYRANVWLRPDCRYDLYNKSYDVYRGKKEHHTCEHVVFHECLRQKQDGFAIAVQPDMVTLWHLM
;
A
#
# COMPACT_ATOMS: atom_id res chain seq x y z
N ASP A 1 -3.56 2.85 -23.30
CA ASP A 1 -2.63 3.61 -22.47
C ASP A 1 -1.48 2.72 -22.06
N GLU A 2 -0.31 2.97 -22.66
CA GLU A 2 0.91 2.18 -22.47
C GLU A 2 1.52 2.46 -21.08
N ILE A 3 1.69 1.41 -20.28
CA ILE A 3 2.43 1.45 -19.03
C ILE A 3 3.92 1.57 -19.40
N LYS A 4 4.47 2.78 -19.32
CA LYS A 4 5.90 3.01 -19.50
C LYS A 4 6.67 2.32 -18.37
N SER A 5 7.68 1.54 -18.72
CA SER A 5 8.63 0.98 -17.76
C SER A 5 9.31 2.13 -17.02
N HIS A 6 9.04 2.23 -15.73
CA HIS A 6 9.67 3.20 -14.85
C HIS A 6 11.09 2.70 -14.50
N ASP A 7 12.11 3.51 -14.82
CA ASP A 7 13.49 3.32 -14.38
C ASP A 7 13.56 3.20 -12.85
N HIS A 8 14.43 2.36 -12.30
CA HIS A 8 14.54 2.00 -10.87
C HIS A 8 14.82 3.17 -9.89
N ASP A 9 14.77 4.42 -10.36
CA ASP A 9 14.77 5.66 -9.57
C ASP A 9 13.35 6.26 -9.40
N SER A 10 12.30 5.53 -9.77
CA SER A 10 10.99 6.08 -10.09
C SER A 10 10.02 6.37 -8.95
N PHE A 11 10.24 5.82 -7.76
CA PHE A 11 9.26 5.94 -6.67
C PHE A 11 9.67 7.00 -5.65
N ASP A 12 8.70 7.83 -5.29
CA ASP A 12 8.81 8.84 -4.24
C ASP A 12 8.59 8.25 -2.86
N VAL A 13 7.80 7.17 -2.81
CA VAL A 13 7.39 6.48 -1.60
C VAL A 13 7.44 4.97 -1.81
N ILE A 14 8.10 4.28 -0.89
CA ILE A 14 8.11 2.82 -0.81
C ILE A 14 7.46 2.39 0.50
N CYS A 15 6.39 1.62 0.40
CA CYS A 15 5.68 1.05 1.52
C CYS A 15 6.16 -0.39 1.76
N SER A 16 6.35 -0.78 3.01
CA SER A 16 6.60 -2.17 3.36
C SER A 16 5.34 -2.99 3.13
N ASN A 17 5.44 -4.10 2.40
CA ASN A 17 4.48 -5.17 2.59
C ASN A 17 4.78 -5.83 3.93
N GLY A 18 4.00 -5.54 4.97
CA GLY A 18 4.20 -6.12 6.30
C GLY A 18 4.17 -7.66 6.25
N LEU A 19 5.33 -8.29 6.08
CA LEU A 19 5.51 -9.74 6.12
C LEU A 19 5.93 -10.12 7.53
N GLN A 20 5.00 -10.70 8.29
CA GLN A 20 5.32 -11.31 9.56
C GLN A 20 5.85 -12.71 9.26
N ARG A 21 7.10 -12.96 9.65
CA ARG A 21 7.66 -14.31 9.68
C ARG A 21 7.34 -14.91 11.04
N SER A 22 6.82 -16.14 11.08
CA SER A 22 6.56 -16.81 12.36
C SER A 22 7.83 -17.00 13.20
N ARG A 23 7.67 -17.17 14.51
CA ARG A 23 8.76 -17.15 15.50
C ARG A 23 9.83 -18.22 15.21
N TYR A 24 11.06 -17.93 15.62
CA TYR A 24 12.18 -18.88 15.60
C TYR A 24 11.81 -20.17 16.36
N GLY A 25 11.73 -21.31 15.67
CA GLY A 25 11.40 -22.63 16.28
C GLY A 25 10.16 -23.33 15.71
N GLU A 26 9.36 -22.70 14.86
CA GLU A 26 8.28 -23.39 14.15
C GLU A 26 8.81 -24.21 12.96
N THR A 27 8.27 -25.42 12.78
CA THR A 27 8.69 -26.38 11.74
C THR A 27 8.33 -25.95 10.32
N ARG A 28 7.46 -24.94 10.16
CA ARG A 28 7.16 -24.28 8.87
C ARG A 28 7.01 -22.78 9.11
N PRO A 29 7.89 -21.92 8.57
CA PRO A 29 7.72 -20.49 8.69
C PRO A 29 6.45 -20.08 7.94
N HIS A 30 5.41 -19.71 8.68
CA HIS A 30 4.23 -19.08 8.09
C HIS A 30 4.59 -17.62 7.82
N ARG A 31 4.45 -17.19 6.56
CA ARG A 31 4.48 -15.78 6.18
C ARG A 31 3.05 -15.29 6.19
N ASN A 32 2.71 -14.43 7.14
CA ASN A 32 1.43 -13.75 7.15
C ASN A 32 1.64 -12.32 6.69
N TYR A 33 0.80 -11.89 5.75
CA TYR A 33 0.66 -10.47 5.46
C TYR A 33 -0.10 -9.87 6.66
N TYR A 34 0.60 -9.16 7.55
CA TYR A 34 -0.04 -8.61 8.76
C TYR A 34 -0.63 -7.23 8.52
N ASP A 35 -0.28 -6.62 7.39
CA ASP A 35 -0.77 -5.29 7.03
C ASP A 35 -1.68 -5.35 5.79
N THR A 36 -2.70 -6.18 5.89
CA THR A 36 -3.65 -6.43 4.80
C THR A 36 -4.54 -5.25 4.45
N PHE A 37 -4.39 -4.18 5.22
CA PHE A 37 -5.10 -2.91 5.11
C PHE A 37 -4.19 -1.82 4.52
N ALA A 38 -2.92 -2.16 4.26
CA ALA A 38 -1.84 -1.23 4.01
C ALA A 38 -1.81 -0.61 2.63
N THR A 39 -2.80 -0.81 1.76
CA THR A 39 -2.61 -0.39 0.37
C THR A 39 -3.91 -0.09 -0.34
N ILE A 40 -4.05 1.11 -0.90
CA ILE A 40 -4.99 1.37 -2.00
C ILE A 40 -4.24 1.06 -3.28
N LEU A 41 -4.73 0.11 -4.08
CA LEU A 41 -4.16 -0.21 -5.39
C LEU A 41 -4.73 0.72 -6.46
N LEU A 42 -4.09 0.72 -7.63
CA LEU A 42 -4.65 1.37 -8.79
C LEU A 42 -5.84 0.55 -9.34
N PRO A 43 -6.93 1.19 -9.82
CA PRO A 43 -7.14 2.63 -9.88
C PRO A 43 -7.71 3.28 -8.60
N ASN A 44 -8.29 2.51 -7.67
CA ASN A 44 -8.74 2.96 -6.34
C ASN A 44 -9.16 1.76 -5.45
N THR A 45 -8.49 0.63 -5.64
CA THR A 45 -8.87 -0.63 -4.97
C THR A 45 -8.51 -0.57 -3.51
N TRP A 46 -9.51 -0.62 -2.63
CA TRP A 46 -9.31 -0.58 -1.18
C TRP A 46 -9.63 -1.97 -0.58
N PRO A 47 -8.62 -2.84 -0.36
CA PRO A 47 -8.75 -4.28 -0.08
C PRO A 47 -9.15 -4.59 1.38
N VAL A 48 -9.95 -3.71 1.98
CA VAL A 48 -10.48 -3.86 3.33
C VAL A 48 -11.74 -4.73 3.30
N LEU A 49 -12.00 -5.51 4.35
CA LEU A 49 -13.20 -6.35 4.45
C LEU A 49 -14.47 -5.51 4.27
N GLU A 50 -15.47 -6.05 3.56
CA GLU A 50 -16.72 -5.32 3.31
C GLU A 50 -17.40 -4.87 4.60
N SER A 51 -17.35 -5.74 5.62
CA SER A 51 -17.92 -5.48 6.93
C SER A 51 -17.31 -4.26 7.62
N THR A 52 -16.06 -3.89 7.30
CA THR A 52 -15.33 -2.78 7.91
C THR A 52 -15.30 -1.53 7.04
N ARG A 53 -15.91 -1.49 5.85
CA ARG A 53 -15.91 -0.29 5.01
C ARG A 53 -17.10 0.62 5.29
N THR A 54 -16.89 1.94 5.30
CA THR A 54 -18.00 2.90 5.38
C THR A 54 -18.72 3.06 4.03
N VAL A 55 -17.99 2.94 2.94
CA VAL A 55 -18.50 2.97 1.57
C VAL A 55 -18.55 1.54 1.00
N PRO A 56 -19.72 1.07 0.51
CA PRO A 56 -19.84 -0.25 -0.10
C PRO A 56 -18.90 -0.45 -1.31
N ARG A 57 -18.57 -1.70 -1.61
CA ARG A 57 -17.80 -2.03 -2.82
C ARG A 57 -18.46 -1.56 -4.11
N GLY A 58 -17.64 -1.16 -5.07
CA GLY A 58 -18.05 -0.73 -6.41
C GLY A 58 -18.61 0.69 -6.45
N GLN A 59 -18.54 1.43 -5.35
CA GLN A 59 -19.04 2.80 -5.25
C GLN A 59 -17.94 3.85 -5.45
N LEU A 60 -16.66 3.47 -5.34
CA LEU A 60 -15.56 4.42 -5.56
C LEU A 60 -15.25 4.51 -7.07
N PRO A 61 -15.06 5.73 -7.60
CA PRO A 61 -14.67 5.90 -9.00
C PRO A 61 -13.38 5.15 -9.32
N GLY A 62 -13.39 4.27 -10.32
CA GLY A 62 -12.23 3.48 -10.72
C GLY A 62 -11.84 2.36 -9.73
N GLU A 63 -12.74 1.93 -8.85
CA GLU A 63 -12.49 0.77 -8.00
C GLU A 63 -12.50 -0.54 -8.80
N ASP A 64 -11.44 -1.35 -8.68
CA ASP A 64 -11.45 -2.72 -9.18
C ASP A 64 -12.11 -3.63 -8.14
N VAL A 65 -13.37 -3.97 -8.40
CA VAL A 65 -14.17 -4.82 -7.50
C VAL A 65 -13.57 -6.21 -7.35
N ALA A 66 -12.99 -6.78 -8.42
CA ALA A 66 -12.43 -8.13 -8.39
C ALA A 66 -11.19 -8.21 -7.48
N MET A 67 -10.26 -7.27 -7.63
CA MET A 67 -9.09 -7.19 -6.75
C MET A 67 -9.47 -6.87 -5.31
N SER A 68 -10.50 -6.04 -5.11
CA SER A 68 -10.92 -5.66 -3.76
C SER A 68 -11.41 -6.87 -2.92
N GLN A 69 -11.88 -7.94 -3.58
CA GLN A 69 -12.39 -9.16 -2.94
C GLN A 69 -11.28 -10.18 -2.61
N MET A 70 -10.02 -9.89 -2.95
CA MET A 70 -8.91 -10.78 -2.65
C MET A 70 -8.74 -11.00 -1.15
N SER A 71 -8.51 -12.24 -0.74
CA SER A 71 -8.05 -12.53 0.61
C SER A 71 -6.65 -11.95 0.84
N GLN A 72 -6.28 -11.79 2.10
CA GLN A 72 -4.94 -11.41 2.53
C GLN A 72 -3.83 -12.20 1.81
N GLN A 73 -3.99 -13.52 1.74
CA GLN A 73 -3.05 -14.41 1.06
C GLN A 73 -3.05 -14.21 -0.46
N SER A 74 -4.22 -13.98 -1.06
CA SER A 74 -4.34 -13.76 -2.52
C SER A 74 -3.70 -12.45 -2.94
N LEU A 75 -3.86 -11.40 -2.13
CA LEU A 75 -3.23 -10.10 -2.35
C LEU A 75 -1.71 -10.18 -2.20
N LEU A 76 -1.21 -10.91 -1.20
CA LEU A 76 0.22 -11.17 -1.08
C LEU A 76 0.76 -11.92 -2.32
N ASN A 77 0.07 -12.98 -2.75
CA ASN A 77 0.46 -13.73 -3.94
C ASN A 77 0.46 -12.84 -5.20
N TYR A 78 -0.51 -11.93 -5.31
CA TYR A 78 -0.57 -10.94 -6.37
C TYR A 78 0.69 -10.05 -6.36
N PHE A 79 1.02 -9.42 -5.23
CA PHE A 79 2.22 -8.57 -5.15
C PHE A 79 3.52 -9.32 -5.45
N LEU A 80 3.65 -10.55 -4.95
CA LEU A 80 4.80 -11.39 -5.26
C LEU A 80 4.84 -11.72 -6.76
N SER A 81 3.70 -12.02 -7.38
CA SER A 81 3.64 -12.30 -8.82
C SER A 81 3.97 -11.07 -9.68
N GLU A 82 3.42 -9.90 -9.33
CA GLU A 82 3.68 -8.65 -10.07
C GLU A 82 5.12 -8.18 -9.90
N GLY A 83 5.68 -8.32 -8.68
CA GLY A 83 7.08 -8.01 -8.41
C GLY A 83 8.06 -9.07 -8.91
N SER A 84 7.59 -10.24 -9.34
CA SER A 84 8.46 -11.32 -9.83
C SER A 84 8.90 -11.06 -11.28
N ASN A 85 9.96 -10.27 -11.44
CA ASN A 85 10.65 -10.21 -12.72
C ASN A 85 11.47 -11.51 -12.87
N LYS A 86 11.12 -12.38 -13.83
CA LYS A 86 11.70 -13.73 -14.03
C LYS A 86 13.22 -13.78 -14.34
N LYS A 87 13.98 -12.71 -14.11
CA LYS A 87 15.36 -12.56 -14.55
C LYS A 87 16.41 -12.62 -13.44
N ASN A 88 16.09 -12.24 -12.20
CA ASN A 88 17.04 -12.29 -11.08
C ASN A 88 16.36 -12.89 -9.85
N GLU A 89 16.84 -14.04 -9.38
CA GLU A 89 16.24 -14.82 -8.28
C GLU A 89 16.40 -14.19 -6.88
N GLU A 90 16.97 -12.98 -6.78
CA GLU A 90 17.45 -12.43 -5.50
C GLU A 90 16.57 -11.32 -4.87
N SER A 91 15.67 -10.66 -5.63
CA SER A 91 14.80 -9.61 -5.07
C SER A 91 13.54 -9.37 -5.91
N TYR A 92 12.46 -8.93 -5.27
CA TYR A 92 11.22 -8.53 -5.96
C TYR A 92 11.30 -7.07 -6.42
N GLU A 93 10.67 -6.75 -7.55
CA GLU A 93 10.48 -5.38 -7.99
C GLU A 93 9.39 -4.68 -7.18
N PRO A 94 9.51 -3.37 -6.92
CA PRO A 94 8.43 -2.60 -6.32
C PRO A 94 7.17 -2.62 -7.20
N VAL A 95 6.01 -2.86 -6.60
CA VAL A 95 4.72 -2.88 -7.29
C VAL A 95 4.01 -1.54 -7.09
N PRO A 96 3.62 -0.82 -8.16
CA PRO A 96 2.95 0.47 -8.05
C PRO A 96 1.61 0.39 -7.31
N VAL A 97 1.36 1.38 -6.44
CA VAL A 97 0.14 1.49 -5.65
C VAL A 97 -0.31 2.95 -5.59
N ARG A 98 -1.52 3.19 -5.09
CA ARG A 98 -2.08 4.54 -4.95
C ARG A 98 -1.76 5.17 -3.60
N SER A 99 -1.78 4.39 -2.52
CA SER A 99 -1.49 4.83 -1.16
C SER A 99 -1.20 3.60 -0.30
N CYS A 100 -0.54 3.78 0.85
CA CYS A 100 -0.44 2.76 1.88
C CYS A 100 -1.00 3.16 3.26
N PHE A 101 -1.22 2.19 4.15
CA PHE A 101 -1.70 2.37 5.55
C PHE A 101 -0.84 1.54 6.50
N GLY A 102 -0.84 1.88 7.80
CA GLY A 102 -0.57 0.93 8.89
C GLY A 102 0.85 0.40 9.05
N GLY A 103 1.71 0.60 8.06
CA GLY A 103 3.01 -0.03 7.95
C GLY A 103 4.18 0.94 7.95
N PHE A 104 5.37 0.41 7.67
CA PHE A 104 6.56 1.23 7.47
C PHE A 104 6.52 1.84 6.07
N THR A 105 6.72 3.15 6.01
CA THR A 105 6.74 3.89 4.75
C THR A 105 8.02 4.70 4.67
N LEU A 106 8.78 4.51 3.60
CA LEU A 106 9.96 5.29 3.26
C LEU A 106 9.59 6.34 2.24
N TYR A 107 9.95 7.59 2.53
CA TYR A 107 9.74 8.73 1.65
C TYR A 107 11.08 9.29 1.20
N ARG A 108 11.16 9.78 -0.04
CA ARG A 108 12.24 10.70 -0.40
C ARG A 108 12.15 11.95 0.49
N ALA A 109 13.30 12.48 0.92
CA ALA A 109 13.31 13.60 1.88
C ALA A 109 12.61 14.85 1.35
N ASN A 110 12.79 15.17 0.07
CA ASN A 110 12.13 16.30 -0.60
C ASN A 110 10.61 16.14 -0.72
N VAL A 111 10.10 14.90 -0.71
CA VAL A 111 8.67 14.57 -0.72
C VAL A 111 8.09 14.69 0.68
N TRP A 112 8.78 14.14 1.68
CA TRP A 112 8.36 14.21 3.08
C TRP A 112 8.32 15.64 3.63
N LEU A 113 9.33 16.45 3.28
CA LEU A 113 9.51 17.81 3.80
C LEU A 113 8.73 18.87 2.99
N ARG A 114 7.81 18.47 2.12
CA ARG A 114 6.99 19.40 1.34
C ARG A 114 6.10 20.24 2.27
N PRO A 115 6.12 21.58 2.17
CA PRO A 115 5.34 22.43 3.06
C PRO A 115 3.84 22.48 2.72
N ASP A 116 3.47 22.13 1.48
CA ASP A 116 2.11 22.17 0.97
C ASP A 116 1.30 20.89 1.24
N CYS A 117 1.98 19.83 1.68
CA CYS A 117 1.36 18.60 2.16
C CYS A 117 1.92 18.30 3.55
N ARG A 118 1.07 18.31 4.57
CA ARG A 118 1.47 17.87 5.92
C ARG A 118 0.78 16.57 6.28
N TYR A 119 1.53 15.72 6.94
CA TYR A 119 1.08 14.40 7.38
C TYR A 119 -0.08 14.48 8.38
N ASP A 120 -0.17 15.54 9.17
CA ASP A 120 -1.21 15.75 10.19
C ASP A 120 -2.46 16.48 9.69
N LEU A 121 -2.59 16.69 8.37
CA LEU A 121 -3.78 17.32 7.81
C LEU A 121 -4.95 16.35 7.79
N TYR A 122 -6.10 16.84 8.24
CA TYR A 122 -7.38 16.19 8.04
C TYR A 122 -8.04 16.74 6.78
N ASN A 123 -8.55 15.85 5.92
CA ASN A 123 -9.41 16.24 4.81
C ASN A 123 -10.58 15.25 4.66
N LYS A 124 -11.79 15.78 4.89
CA LYS A 124 -13.06 15.04 4.85
C LYS A 124 -13.34 14.42 3.48
N SER A 125 -12.77 14.93 2.38
CA SER A 125 -12.97 14.33 1.05
C SER A 125 -12.42 12.91 0.95
N TYR A 126 -11.51 12.50 1.85
CA TYR A 126 -10.92 11.17 1.87
C TYR A 126 -11.60 10.20 2.84
N ASP A 127 -12.67 10.61 3.53
CA ASP A 127 -13.49 9.75 4.41
C ASP A 127 -14.08 8.53 3.71
N VAL A 128 -14.06 8.50 2.38
CA VAL A 128 -14.43 7.35 1.56
C VAL A 128 -13.52 6.13 1.80
N TYR A 129 -12.28 6.35 2.28
CA TYR A 129 -11.32 5.32 2.67
C TYR A 129 -11.28 5.08 4.18
N ARG A 130 -12.22 5.65 4.94
CA ARG A 130 -12.34 5.44 6.39
C ARG A 130 -13.05 4.11 6.66
N GLY A 131 -12.45 3.25 7.47
CA GLY A 131 -13.15 2.05 7.95
C GLY A 131 -14.19 2.36 9.04
N LYS A 132 -15.08 1.41 9.35
CA LYS A 132 -16.17 1.60 10.31
C LYS A 132 -15.70 1.74 11.76
N LYS A 133 -14.53 1.16 12.08
CA LYS A 133 -13.97 1.20 13.44
C LYS A 133 -13.18 2.47 13.67
N GLU A 134 -12.68 3.06 12.59
CA GLU A 134 -11.84 4.24 12.58
C GLU A 134 -12.72 5.48 12.52
N HIS A 135 -12.48 6.44 13.43
CA HIS A 135 -13.23 7.69 13.45
C HIS A 135 -12.77 8.68 12.36
N HIS A 136 -11.60 8.44 11.76
CA HIS A 136 -11.00 9.26 10.71
C HIS A 136 -10.26 8.39 9.70
N THR A 137 -10.06 8.93 8.49
CA THR A 137 -9.20 8.33 7.47
C THR A 137 -7.76 8.33 7.95
N CYS A 138 -7.00 7.27 7.67
CA CYS A 138 -5.58 7.25 7.97
C CYS A 138 -4.87 8.42 7.31
N GLU A 139 -4.05 9.08 8.11
CA GLU A 139 -3.28 10.26 7.76
C GLU A 139 -2.32 10.00 6.59
N HIS A 140 -1.86 8.74 6.42
CA HIS A 140 -1.10 8.32 5.24
C HIS A 140 -1.87 8.54 3.93
N VAL A 141 -3.16 8.19 3.87
CA VAL A 141 -3.97 8.38 2.65
C VAL A 141 -4.12 9.85 2.34
N VAL A 142 -4.41 10.65 3.36
CA VAL A 142 -4.58 12.09 3.19
C VAL A 142 -3.28 12.71 2.68
N PHE A 143 -2.15 12.28 3.23
CA PHE A 143 -0.82 12.74 2.83
C PHE A 143 -0.48 12.32 1.39
N HIS A 144 -0.65 11.03 1.05
CA HIS A 144 -0.39 10.51 -0.30
C HIS A 144 -1.27 11.16 -1.37
N GLU A 145 -2.56 11.34 -1.10
CA GLU A 145 -3.44 12.02 -2.05
C GLU A 145 -3.09 13.51 -2.21
N CYS A 146 -2.66 14.19 -1.14
CA CYS A 146 -2.11 15.53 -1.26
C CYS A 146 -0.88 15.55 -2.18
N LEU A 147 0.09 14.66 -1.94
CA LEU A 147 1.31 14.57 -2.74
C LEU A 147 0.97 14.28 -4.21
N ARG A 148 0.07 13.33 -4.50
CA ARG A 148 -0.42 13.04 -5.85
C ARG A 148 -1.01 14.26 -6.56
N GLN A 149 -1.71 15.13 -5.85
CA GLN A 149 -2.33 16.33 -6.42
C GLN A 149 -1.35 17.48 -6.62
N LYS A 150 -0.24 17.50 -5.88
CA LYS A 150 0.70 18.62 -5.81
C LYS A 150 2.06 18.33 -6.47
N GLN A 151 2.31 17.08 -6.82
CA GLN A 151 3.54 16.64 -7.44
C GLN A 151 3.21 15.81 -8.68
N ASP A 152 3.52 16.39 -9.85
CA ASP A 152 3.41 15.69 -11.11
C ASP A 152 4.32 14.46 -11.11
N GLY A 153 3.76 13.32 -11.54
CA GLY A 153 4.48 12.05 -11.57
C GLY A 153 4.73 11.43 -10.20
N PHE A 154 4.09 11.91 -9.13
CA PHE A 154 4.25 11.32 -7.80
C PHE A 154 3.89 9.83 -7.81
N ALA A 155 4.85 9.00 -7.41
CA ALA A 155 4.75 7.56 -7.54
C ALA A 155 4.98 6.86 -6.20
N ILE A 156 4.07 5.95 -5.87
CA ILE A 156 4.13 5.12 -4.67
C ILE A 156 4.22 3.67 -5.12
N ALA A 157 5.06 2.90 -4.45
CA ALA A 157 5.11 1.46 -4.63
C ALA A 157 5.17 0.73 -3.30
N VAL A 158 4.81 -0.53 -3.37
CA VAL A 158 4.98 -1.52 -2.32
C VAL A 158 6.19 -2.37 -2.67
N GLN A 159 7.10 -2.58 -1.72
CA GLN A 159 8.20 -3.53 -1.88
C GLN A 159 7.76 -4.91 -1.36
N PRO A 160 7.56 -5.93 -2.22
CA PRO A 160 6.91 -7.18 -1.82
C PRO A 160 7.64 -8.03 -0.78
N ASP A 161 8.96 -7.93 -0.73
CA ASP A 161 9.85 -8.68 0.15
C ASP A 161 10.47 -7.83 1.28
N MET A 162 10.02 -6.59 1.45
CA MET A 162 10.48 -5.74 2.55
C MET A 162 9.94 -6.27 3.88
N VAL A 163 10.82 -6.89 4.66
CA VAL A 163 10.49 -7.38 6.00
C VAL A 163 10.79 -6.30 7.04
N THR A 164 9.74 -5.80 7.68
CA THR A 164 9.85 -5.00 8.89
C THR A 164 9.94 -5.92 10.10
N LEU A 165 10.98 -5.75 10.92
CA LEU A 165 11.05 -6.41 12.23
C LEU A 165 10.15 -5.66 13.22
N TRP A 166 8.84 -5.82 13.07
CA TRP A 166 7.87 -5.36 14.06
C TRP A 166 7.36 -6.60 14.81
N HIS A 167 7.68 -6.69 16.11
CA HIS A 167 7.47 -7.84 17.03
C HIS A 167 8.48 -9.01 16.96
N LEU A 168 9.80 -8.73 17.04
CA LEU A 168 10.76 -9.68 17.63
C LEU A 168 10.98 -9.43 19.14
N MET A 169 9.99 -8.85 19.82
CA MET A 169 9.87 -8.86 21.29
C MET A 169 8.56 -9.55 21.66
#